data_AF-A0A2T5VEH2-F1
#
_entry.id   AF-A0A2T5VEH2-F1
#
_cell.length_a   1.000
_cell.length_b   1.000
_cell.length_c   1.000
_cell.angle_alpha   90.00
_cell.angle_beta   90.00
_cell.angle_gamma   90.00
#
_symmetry.space_group_name_H-M   'P 1'
#
loop_
_entity.id
_entity.type
_entity.pdbx_description
1 polymer ?
#
loop_
_entity_poly.entity_id
_entity_poly.type
_entity_poly.pdbx_seq_one_letter_code
_entity_poly.pdbx_strand_id
1 'polypeptide(L)'
;MRKRLPIRRSRAATFSRFAGVVAIPVVVIGALLHRGGHIDSTALFAILAVGFALALVAVAAGVGALAAVWRDGARGTGAAIRGLFFGLIALSPAIVVAGAAIYYPRLTDVSTDLETPPKLALSKGDTKPGGHLRPQVQRAAYPDIVPRRFPVGTAQLYRAVEQVIKERGWTIAAHLAPAMNDDPAAIQIETHSLVLGFVDDVTVRILPDPIGARLDIRSASRTGAHDLGVNARRIRDLLASVDAVLTEAYGITEVQESDTAPVEVLPDDFDKPAEPEIPVPGDKPQSGDPAVSG
;
A
#
# COMPACT_ATOMS: atom_id res chain seq x y z
N MET A 1 -62.37 41.42 3.53
CA MET A 1 -61.35 40.97 2.55
C MET A 1 -60.17 40.32 3.27
N ARG A 2 -59.98 39.00 3.17
CA ARG A 2 -58.75 38.35 3.66
C ARG A 2 -57.63 38.57 2.63
N LYS A 3 -56.66 39.44 2.92
CA LYS A 3 -55.43 39.57 2.12
C LYS A 3 -54.67 38.24 2.17
N ARG A 4 -54.74 37.44 1.10
CA ARG A 4 -53.88 36.27 0.90
C ARG A 4 -52.52 36.80 0.45
N LEU A 5 -51.55 36.88 1.37
CA LEU A 5 -50.16 37.18 1.02
C LEU A 5 -49.64 36.06 0.10
N PRO A 6 -49.05 36.39 -1.06
CA PRO A 6 -48.49 35.37 -1.94
C PRO A 6 -47.34 34.66 -1.22
N ILE A 7 -47.50 33.37 -0.95
CA ILE A 7 -46.47 32.55 -0.32
C ILE A 7 -45.38 32.30 -1.35
N ARG A 8 -44.29 33.09 -1.32
CA ARG A 8 -43.10 32.83 -2.13
C ARG A 8 -42.41 31.58 -1.58
N ARG A 9 -42.55 30.45 -2.28
CA ARG A 9 -41.76 29.23 -2.04
C ARG A 9 -40.40 29.40 -2.71
N SER A 10 -39.31 29.11 -1.99
CA SER A 10 -37.97 29.16 -2.57
C SER A 10 -37.79 28.02 -3.58
N ARG A 11 -37.64 28.34 -4.88
CA ARG A 11 -37.32 27.36 -5.93
C ARG A 11 -35.98 26.66 -5.66
N ALA A 12 -35.01 27.40 -5.11
CA ALA A 12 -33.71 26.86 -4.71
C ALA A 12 -33.82 25.77 -3.64
N ALA A 13 -34.72 25.90 -2.67
CA ALA A 13 -34.93 24.88 -1.62
C ALA A 13 -35.48 23.56 -2.19
N THR A 14 -36.42 23.65 -3.14
CA THR A 14 -36.96 22.46 -3.82
C THR A 14 -35.90 21.77 -4.68
N PHE A 15 -35.09 22.56 -5.40
CA PHE A 15 -34.01 22.06 -6.23
C PHE A 15 -32.89 21.41 -5.40
N SER A 16 -32.49 22.04 -4.29
CA SER A 16 -31.52 21.49 -3.33
C SER A 16 -31.94 20.11 -2.84
N ARG A 17 -33.20 19.94 -2.44
CA ARG A 17 -33.73 18.62 -2.03
C ARG A 17 -33.63 17.59 -3.15
N PHE A 18 -34.04 17.95 -4.36
CA PHE A 18 -34.01 17.03 -5.50
C PHE A 18 -32.58 16.60 -5.82
N ALA A 19 -31.65 17.56 -5.95
CA ALA A 19 -30.25 17.30 -6.24
C ALA A 19 -29.60 16.42 -5.15
N GLY A 20 -29.84 16.70 -3.86
CA GLY A 20 -29.28 15.91 -2.77
C GLY A 20 -29.81 14.47 -2.72
N VAL A 21 -31.11 14.28 -2.98
CA VAL A 21 -31.72 12.94 -3.03
C VAL A 21 -31.24 12.14 -4.26
N VAL A 22 -30.96 12.79 -5.40
CA VAL A 22 -30.45 12.13 -6.60
C VAL A 22 -28.95 11.84 -6.50
N ALA A 23 -28.17 12.67 -5.81
CA ALA A 23 -26.73 12.48 -5.68
C ALA A 23 -26.36 11.16 -4.99
N ILE A 24 -27.08 10.79 -3.93
CA ILE A 24 -26.84 9.55 -3.17
C ILE A 24 -26.94 8.29 -4.06
N PRO A 25 -28.07 8.00 -4.74
CA PRO A 25 -28.18 6.82 -5.58
C PRO A 25 -27.18 6.84 -6.73
N VAL A 26 -26.83 7.99 -7.31
CA VAL A 26 -25.79 8.07 -8.35
C VAL A 26 -24.44 7.57 -7.82
N VAL A 27 -24.01 8.05 -6.65
CA VAL A 27 -22.75 7.62 -6.02
C VAL A 27 -22.80 6.15 -5.61
N VAL A 28 -23.88 5.72 -4.97
CA VAL A 28 -24.04 4.34 -4.46
C VAL A 28 -24.14 3.32 -5.61
N ILE A 29 -24.98 3.59 -6.62
CA ILE A 29 -25.14 2.69 -7.77
C ILE A 29 -23.83 2.63 -8.55
N GLY A 30 -23.14 3.76 -8.77
CA GLY A 30 -21.83 3.77 -9.40
C GLY A 30 -20.82 2.88 -8.68
N ALA A 31 -20.72 3.00 -7.35
CA ALA A 31 -19.85 2.16 -6.53
C ALA A 31 -20.21 0.68 -6.62
N LEU A 32 -21.50 0.32 -6.55
CA LEU A 32 -21.96 -1.06 -6.64
C LEU A 32 -21.73 -1.67 -8.03
N LEU A 33 -21.97 -0.90 -9.10
CA LEU A 33 -21.71 -1.35 -10.47
C LEU A 33 -20.22 -1.63 -10.70
N HIS A 34 -19.33 -0.76 -10.20
CA HIS A 34 -17.89 -1.00 -10.32
C HIS A 34 -17.45 -2.20 -9.49
N ARG A 35 -17.95 -2.32 -8.25
CA ARG A 35 -17.66 -3.47 -7.39
C ARG A 35 -18.11 -4.80 -8.01
N GLY A 36 -19.24 -4.80 -8.73
CA GLY A 36 -19.73 -5.95 -9.48
C GLY A 36 -18.98 -6.22 -10.80
N GLY A 37 -17.98 -5.41 -11.15
CA GLY A 37 -17.23 -5.53 -12.41
C GLY A 37 -18.03 -5.14 -13.65
N HIS A 38 -19.16 -4.43 -13.51
CA HIS A 38 -20.01 -4.03 -14.64
C HIS A 38 -19.52 -2.77 -15.35
N ILE A 39 -18.71 -1.96 -14.67
CA ILE A 39 -18.10 -0.75 -15.23
C ILE A 39 -16.62 -0.69 -14.88
N ASP A 40 -15.82 -0.11 -15.76
CA ASP A 40 -14.41 0.14 -15.49
C ASP A 40 -14.20 1.33 -14.54
N SER A 41 -12.96 1.49 -14.05
CA SER A 41 -12.63 2.56 -13.11
C SER A 41 -12.74 3.97 -13.70
N THR A 42 -12.58 4.13 -15.03
CA THR A 42 -12.71 5.43 -15.70
C THR A 42 -14.16 5.89 -15.66
N ALA A 43 -15.09 4.99 -15.99
CA ALA A 43 -16.53 5.22 -15.90
C ALA A 43 -16.97 5.49 -14.46
N LEU A 44 -16.43 4.76 -13.47
CA LEU A 44 -16.67 5.02 -12.05
C LEU A 44 -16.29 6.46 -11.69
N PHE A 45 -15.09 6.92 -12.04
CA PHE A 45 -14.65 8.28 -11.71
C PHE A 45 -15.57 9.35 -12.32
N ALA A 46 -16.06 9.15 -13.54
CA ALA A 46 -17.02 10.06 -14.18
C ALA A 46 -18.37 10.09 -13.42
N ILE A 47 -18.92 8.93 -13.06
CA ILE A 47 -20.17 8.82 -12.30
C ILE A 47 -20.05 9.48 -10.93
N LEU A 48 -18.94 9.22 -10.21
CA LEU A 48 -18.65 9.86 -8.93
C LEU A 48 -18.53 11.37 -9.05
N ALA A 49 -17.85 11.88 -10.08
CA ALA A 49 -17.72 13.31 -10.33
C ALA A 49 -19.09 13.98 -10.54
N VAL A 50 -19.98 13.38 -11.32
CA VAL A 50 -21.35 13.87 -11.52
C VAL A 50 -22.14 13.83 -10.20
N GLY A 51 -22.08 12.72 -9.47
CA GLY A 51 -22.76 12.56 -8.18
C GLY A 51 -22.31 13.61 -7.16
N PHE A 52 -21.00 13.85 -7.03
CA PHE A 52 -20.45 14.86 -6.13
C PHE A 52 -20.76 16.28 -6.59
N ALA A 53 -20.78 16.57 -7.90
CA ALA A 53 -21.19 17.86 -8.42
C ALA A 53 -22.66 18.17 -8.06
N LEU A 54 -23.56 17.19 -8.22
CA LEU A 54 -24.96 17.32 -7.82
C LEU A 54 -25.09 17.55 -6.30
N ALA A 55 -24.31 16.83 -5.50
CA ALA A 55 -24.28 17.00 -4.06
C ALA A 55 -23.78 18.40 -3.65
N LEU A 56 -22.74 18.91 -4.29
CA LEU A 56 -22.21 20.26 -4.06
C LEU A 56 -23.24 21.34 -4.40
N VAL A 57 -23.93 21.19 -5.53
CA VAL A 57 -25.03 22.08 -5.92
C VAL A 57 -26.18 22.01 -4.91
N ALA A 58 -26.50 20.81 -4.40
CA ALA A 58 -27.52 20.64 -3.36
C ALA A 58 -27.16 21.38 -2.08
N VAL A 59 -25.91 21.26 -1.62
CA VAL A 59 -25.38 21.97 -0.44
C VAL A 59 -25.41 23.47 -0.66
N ALA A 60 -24.88 23.97 -1.78
CA ALA A 60 -24.84 25.41 -2.09
C ALA A 60 -26.24 26.03 -2.18
N ALA A 61 -27.18 25.36 -2.87
CA ALA A 61 -28.57 25.80 -2.95
C ALA A 61 -29.29 25.72 -1.59
N GLY A 62 -28.94 24.74 -0.75
CA GLY A 62 -29.46 24.60 0.62
C GLY A 62 -29.02 25.77 1.50
N VAL A 63 -27.71 26.07 1.52
CA VAL A 63 -27.14 27.22 2.24
C VAL A 63 -27.74 28.54 1.74
N GLY A 64 -27.82 28.73 0.42
CA GLY A 64 -28.42 29.93 -0.17
C GLY A 64 -29.91 30.08 0.18
N ALA A 65 -30.66 28.98 0.22
CA ALA A 65 -32.06 29.00 0.64
C ALA A 65 -32.22 29.34 2.13
N LEU A 66 -31.34 28.84 3.01
CA LEU A 66 -31.34 29.21 4.43
C LEU A 66 -31.01 30.68 4.63
N ALA A 67 -30.04 31.22 3.90
CA ALA A 67 -29.71 32.65 3.93
C ALA A 67 -30.88 33.52 3.42
N ALA A 68 -31.58 33.10 2.37
CA ALA A 68 -32.77 33.81 1.87
C ALA A 68 -33.95 33.76 2.84
N VAL A 69 -34.13 32.65 3.56
CA VAL A 69 -35.14 32.59 4.64
C VAL A 69 -34.80 33.60 5.74
N TRP A 70 -33.53 33.69 6.13
CA TRP A 70 -33.07 34.61 7.17
C TRP A 70 -33.27 36.08 6.77
N ARG A 71 -32.96 36.44 5.51
CA ARG A 71 -33.09 37.82 5.01
C ARG A 71 -34.53 38.21 4.68
N ASP A 72 -35.27 37.35 3.98
CA ASP A 72 -36.53 37.70 3.31
C ASP A 72 -37.77 37.04 3.96
N GLY A 73 -37.60 36.23 5.01
CA GLY A 73 -38.70 35.49 5.65
C GLY A 73 -39.34 34.43 4.74
N ALA A 74 -38.64 33.99 3.69
CA ALA A 74 -39.15 33.03 2.72
C ALA A 74 -39.51 31.68 3.37
N ARG A 75 -40.51 30.96 2.83
CA ARG A 75 -40.85 29.60 3.31
C ARG A 75 -40.08 28.55 2.49
N GLY A 76 -39.43 27.60 3.17
CA GLY A 76 -38.65 26.54 2.51
C GLY A 76 -37.56 25.85 3.34
N THR A 77 -37.41 26.21 4.62
CA THR A 77 -36.37 25.68 5.53
C THR A 77 -36.30 24.15 5.54
N GLY A 78 -37.43 23.45 5.68
CA GLY A 78 -37.44 21.99 5.73
C GLY A 78 -37.01 21.29 4.43
N ALA A 79 -37.11 21.95 3.26
CA ALA A 79 -36.56 21.42 2.02
C ALA A 79 -35.06 21.70 1.89
N ALA A 80 -34.62 22.89 2.31
CA ALA A 80 -33.21 23.29 2.34
C ALA A 80 -32.38 22.43 3.31
N ILE A 81 -32.89 22.18 4.53
CA ILE A 81 -32.23 21.34 5.53
C ILE A 81 -32.05 19.91 5.01
N ARG A 82 -33.09 19.33 4.39
CA ARG A 82 -32.99 17.97 3.82
C ARG A 82 -32.02 17.91 2.65
N GLY A 83 -32.06 18.89 1.74
CA GLY A 83 -31.11 18.94 0.62
C GLY A 83 -29.67 19.09 1.09
N LEU A 84 -29.43 19.92 2.10
CA LEU A 84 -28.13 20.06 2.76
C LEU A 84 -27.68 18.75 3.41
N PHE A 85 -28.55 18.10 4.19
CA PHE A 85 -28.27 16.84 4.87
C PHE A 85 -27.89 15.72 3.88
N PHE A 86 -28.71 15.49 2.86
CA PHE A 86 -28.43 14.46 1.85
C PHE A 86 -27.23 14.81 0.97
N GLY A 87 -27.04 16.09 0.65
CA GLY A 87 -25.87 16.57 -0.07
C GLY A 87 -24.57 16.32 0.71
N LEU A 88 -24.55 16.58 2.02
CA LEU A 88 -23.39 16.30 2.87
C LEU A 88 -23.10 14.81 3.01
N ILE A 89 -24.14 13.97 3.14
CA ILE A 89 -23.97 12.51 3.13
C ILE A 89 -23.34 12.05 1.81
N ALA A 90 -23.86 12.51 0.68
CA ALA A 90 -23.33 12.18 -0.64
C ALA A 90 -21.88 12.67 -0.84
N LEU A 91 -21.50 13.82 -0.25
CA LEU A 91 -20.13 14.36 -0.31
C LEU A 91 -19.17 13.70 0.69
N SER A 92 -19.66 12.97 1.69
CA SER A 92 -18.81 12.42 2.75
C SER A 92 -17.64 11.57 2.22
N PRO A 93 -17.80 10.69 1.19
CA PRO A 93 -16.65 9.93 0.68
C PRO A 93 -15.62 10.85 0.01
N ALA A 94 -16.06 11.88 -0.71
CA ALA A 94 -15.17 12.85 -1.34
C ALA A 94 -14.39 13.66 -0.30
N ILE A 95 -15.02 14.04 0.81
CA ILE A 95 -14.38 14.75 1.93
C ILE A 95 -13.30 13.86 2.56
N VAL A 96 -13.60 12.59 2.83
CA VAL A 96 -12.63 11.64 3.40
C VAL A 96 -11.44 11.42 2.46
N VAL A 97 -11.70 11.20 1.16
CA VAL A 97 -10.65 11.04 0.15
C VAL A 97 -9.79 12.29 0.02
N ALA A 98 -10.40 13.48 0.02
CA ALA A 98 -9.68 14.75 -0.05
C ALA A 98 -8.78 14.95 1.18
N GLY A 99 -9.29 14.68 2.39
CA GLY A 99 -8.49 14.72 3.62
C GLY A 99 -7.33 13.73 3.59
N ALA A 100 -7.58 12.49 3.16
CA ALA A 100 -6.53 11.48 3.01
C ALA A 100 -5.47 11.87 1.96
N ALA A 101 -5.88 12.47 0.84
CA ALA A 101 -4.96 12.92 -0.20
C ALA A 101 -4.08 14.11 0.23
N ILE A 102 -4.48 14.86 1.27
CA ILE A 102 -3.67 15.91 1.89
C ILE A 102 -2.71 15.30 2.93
N TYR A 103 -3.20 14.32 3.71
CA TYR A 103 -2.45 13.75 4.82
C TYR A 103 -1.38 12.72 4.39
N TYR A 104 -1.69 11.90 3.38
CA TYR A 104 -0.80 10.83 2.93
C TYR A 104 0.07 11.28 1.74
N PRO A 105 1.31 10.77 1.63
CA PRO A 105 2.17 11.01 0.47
C PRO A 105 1.57 10.41 -0.80
N ARG A 106 1.70 11.10 -1.92
CA ARG A 106 1.22 10.66 -3.24
C ARG A 106 2.06 9.50 -3.79
N LEU A 107 1.82 8.31 -3.27
CA LEU A 107 2.43 7.05 -3.67
C LEU A 107 1.35 6.09 -4.19
N THR A 108 1.74 5.17 -5.05
CA THR A 108 0.89 4.08 -5.55
C THR A 108 1.54 2.71 -5.34
N ASP A 109 2.77 2.69 -4.84
CA ASP A 109 3.59 1.51 -4.66
C ASP A 109 4.48 1.73 -3.44
N VAL A 110 4.52 0.75 -2.55
CA VAL A 110 5.30 0.76 -1.32
C VAL A 110 6.00 -0.59 -1.20
N SER A 111 7.30 -0.59 -0.93
CA SER A 111 8.07 -1.82 -0.71
C SER A 111 8.99 -1.72 0.50
N THR A 112 9.11 -2.81 1.26
CA THR A 112 10.08 -2.92 2.34
C THR A 112 11.53 -2.87 1.83
N ASP A 113 11.82 -3.52 0.70
CA ASP A 113 13.14 -3.45 0.06
C ASP A 113 13.11 -2.44 -1.09
N LEU A 114 13.75 -1.29 -0.88
CA LEU A 114 13.80 -0.21 -1.86
C LEU A 114 14.89 -0.39 -2.93
N GLU A 115 15.90 -1.21 -2.66
CA GLU A 115 17.05 -1.42 -3.55
C GLU A 115 16.76 -2.57 -4.51
N THR A 116 16.22 -3.67 -4.00
CA THR A 116 15.82 -4.84 -4.79
C THR A 116 14.37 -5.25 -4.52
N PRO A 117 13.38 -4.40 -4.89
CA PRO A 117 11.98 -4.65 -4.56
C PRO A 117 11.47 -5.99 -5.11
N PRO A 118 10.61 -6.72 -4.36
CA PRO A 118 9.91 -7.89 -4.87
C PRO A 118 9.23 -7.60 -6.23
N LYS A 119 9.35 -8.54 -7.15
CA LYS A 119 8.80 -8.41 -8.50
C LYS A 119 7.29 -8.65 -8.46
N LEU A 120 6.52 -7.70 -8.97
CA LEU A 120 5.09 -7.88 -9.24
C LEU A 120 4.96 -8.62 -10.57
N ALA A 121 4.37 -9.81 -10.61
CA ALA A 121 4.04 -10.41 -11.89
C ALA A 121 2.75 -9.78 -12.44
N LEU A 122 2.55 -9.89 -13.74
CA LEU A 122 1.31 -9.48 -14.37
C LEU A 122 0.21 -10.49 -14.04
N SER A 123 -0.92 -10.03 -13.49
CA SER A 123 -2.14 -10.85 -13.47
C SER A 123 -2.66 -11.08 -14.88
N LYS A 124 -3.37 -12.18 -15.09
CA LYS A 124 -3.95 -12.52 -16.41
C LYS A 124 -4.88 -11.40 -16.88
N GLY A 125 -4.50 -10.73 -17.97
CA GLY A 125 -5.30 -9.66 -18.60
C GLY A 125 -4.72 -8.26 -18.43
N ASP A 126 -3.73 -8.08 -17.55
CA ASP A 126 -3.08 -6.78 -17.37
C ASP A 126 -1.84 -6.62 -18.26
N THR A 127 -1.66 -5.40 -18.77
CA THR A 127 -0.53 -5.05 -19.65
C THR A 127 0.64 -4.43 -18.89
N LYS A 128 0.45 -4.02 -17.63
CA LYS A 128 1.48 -3.39 -16.80
C LYS A 128 1.34 -3.80 -15.34
N PRO A 129 2.44 -4.04 -14.59
CA PRO A 129 2.37 -4.27 -13.16
C PRO A 129 1.80 -3.02 -12.47
N GLY A 130 1.07 -3.20 -11.37
CA GLY A 130 0.57 -2.09 -10.57
C GLY A 130 1.69 -1.18 -10.05
N GLY A 131 1.39 0.11 -9.91
CA GLY A 131 2.22 1.07 -9.18
C GLY A 131 3.52 1.55 -9.85
N HIS A 132 4.04 2.65 -9.33
CA HIS A 132 5.35 3.20 -9.68
C HIS A 132 6.13 3.48 -8.39
N LEU A 133 7.14 2.65 -8.09
CA LEU A 133 8.02 2.85 -6.93
C LEU A 133 8.72 4.20 -7.01
N ARG A 134 8.67 4.94 -5.90
CA ARG A 134 9.37 6.22 -5.71
C ARG A 134 10.19 6.16 -4.41
N PRO A 135 11.35 5.47 -4.42
CA PRO A 135 12.11 5.16 -3.21
C PRO A 135 12.43 6.38 -2.34
N GLN A 136 12.78 7.52 -2.94
CA GLN A 136 13.16 8.73 -2.20
C GLN A 136 11.97 9.30 -1.41
N VAL A 137 10.77 9.31 -2.02
CA VAL A 137 9.55 9.83 -1.38
C VAL A 137 9.03 8.86 -0.34
N GLN A 138 9.11 7.56 -0.63
CA GLN A 138 8.73 6.54 0.34
C GLN A 138 9.64 6.59 1.57
N ARG A 139 10.95 6.63 1.40
CA ARG A 139 11.92 6.67 2.51
C ARG A 139 11.72 7.88 3.42
N ALA A 140 11.35 9.03 2.85
CA ALA A 140 11.04 10.23 3.63
C ALA A 140 9.71 10.13 4.39
N ALA A 141 8.68 9.49 3.82
CA ALA A 141 7.35 9.46 4.40
C ALA A 141 7.10 8.25 5.32
N TYR A 142 7.73 7.11 5.04
CA TYR A 142 7.56 5.84 5.74
C TYR A 142 8.93 5.19 6.03
N PRO A 143 9.75 5.80 6.90
CA PRO A 143 11.06 5.25 7.27
C PRO A 143 10.96 3.92 8.05
N ASP A 144 9.79 3.61 8.60
CA ASP A 144 9.50 2.41 9.38
C ASP A 144 9.22 1.16 8.52
N ILE A 145 8.94 1.33 7.22
CA ILE A 145 8.64 0.21 6.32
C ILE A 145 9.94 -0.34 5.76
N VAL A 146 10.49 -1.31 6.49
CA VAL A 146 11.75 -2.00 6.18
C VAL A 146 11.54 -3.51 6.16
N PRO A 147 12.48 -4.29 5.57
CA PRO A 147 12.43 -5.75 5.63
C PRO A 147 12.50 -6.24 7.06
N ARG A 148 11.82 -7.34 7.37
CA ARG A 148 11.89 -7.96 8.69
C ARG A 148 12.58 -9.32 8.66
N ARG A 149 13.31 -9.65 9.72
CA ARG A 149 13.96 -10.95 9.89
C ARG A 149 13.29 -11.72 11.02
N PHE A 150 13.10 -13.00 10.78
CA PHE A 150 12.49 -13.92 11.73
C PHE A 150 13.45 -15.07 12.02
N PRO A 151 13.58 -15.50 13.29
CA PRO A 151 14.44 -16.62 13.67
C PRO A 151 13.76 -17.97 13.42
N VAL A 152 13.15 -18.11 12.24
CA VAL A 152 12.47 -19.33 11.77
C VAL A 152 12.90 -19.62 10.34
N GLY A 153 12.84 -20.90 9.94
CA GLY A 153 13.20 -21.29 8.58
C GLY A 153 12.20 -20.78 7.54
N THR A 154 12.62 -20.70 6.28
CA THR A 154 11.81 -20.16 5.17
C THR A 154 10.48 -20.91 5.00
N ALA A 155 10.47 -22.24 5.16
CA ALA A 155 9.24 -23.02 5.04
C ALA A 155 8.23 -22.72 6.16
N GLN A 156 8.69 -22.47 7.38
CA GLN A 156 7.82 -22.12 8.52
C GLN A 156 7.23 -20.72 8.33
N LEU A 157 8.06 -19.75 7.96
CA LEU A 157 7.61 -18.40 7.64
C LEU A 157 6.63 -18.38 6.47
N TYR A 158 6.89 -19.16 5.42
CA TYR A 158 5.98 -19.30 4.28
C TYR A 158 4.60 -19.81 4.71
N ARG A 159 4.54 -20.81 5.61
CA ARG A 159 3.28 -21.35 6.13
C ARG A 159 2.53 -20.34 6.99
N ALA A 160 3.23 -19.58 7.81
CA ALA A 160 2.63 -18.49 8.59
C ALA A 160 2.03 -17.41 7.67
N VAL A 161 2.76 -16.97 6.65
CA VAL A 161 2.25 -16.02 5.65
C VAL A 161 1.04 -16.60 4.91
N GLU A 162 1.11 -17.87 4.47
CA GLU A 162 0.02 -18.55 3.79
C GLU A 162 -1.26 -18.61 4.65
N GLN A 163 -1.11 -18.86 5.95
CA GLN A 163 -2.21 -18.84 6.92
C GLN A 163 -2.85 -17.46 7.01
N VAL A 164 -2.05 -16.39 7.18
CA VAL A 164 -2.56 -15.01 7.25
C VAL A 164 -3.32 -14.63 5.98
N ILE A 165 -2.83 -15.03 4.80
CA ILE A 165 -3.49 -14.79 3.51
C ILE A 165 -4.86 -15.48 3.47
N LYS A 166 -4.95 -16.73 3.92
CA LYS A 166 -6.20 -17.50 3.98
C LYS A 166 -7.20 -16.88 4.95
N GLU A 167 -6.76 -16.48 6.14
CA GLU A 167 -7.61 -15.82 7.16
C GLU A 167 -8.15 -14.47 6.67
N ARG A 168 -7.38 -13.73 5.88
CA ARG A 168 -7.80 -12.47 5.26
C ARG A 168 -8.68 -12.65 4.03
N GLY A 169 -8.85 -13.88 3.54
CA GLY A 169 -9.61 -14.18 2.32
C GLY A 169 -9.01 -13.57 1.06
N TRP A 170 -7.68 -13.40 1.02
CA TRP A 170 -7.00 -12.85 -0.14
C TRP A 170 -6.74 -13.92 -1.21
N THR A 171 -6.76 -13.52 -2.48
CA THR A 171 -6.60 -14.46 -3.61
C THR A 171 -5.13 -14.62 -3.94
N ILE A 172 -4.62 -15.86 -3.94
CA ILE A 172 -3.25 -16.15 -4.38
C ILE A 172 -3.24 -16.23 -5.91
N ALA A 173 -2.50 -15.32 -6.56
CA ALA A 173 -2.36 -15.27 -8.01
C ALA A 173 -1.23 -16.20 -8.50
N ALA A 174 -0.12 -16.25 -7.76
CA ALA A 174 1.00 -17.14 -8.02
C ALA A 174 1.75 -17.41 -6.72
N HIS A 175 2.45 -18.53 -6.63
CA HIS A 175 3.32 -18.83 -5.51
C HIS A 175 4.51 -19.69 -5.93
N LEU A 176 5.59 -19.55 -5.17
CA LEU A 176 6.77 -20.40 -5.20
C LEU A 176 6.96 -20.90 -3.77
N ALA A 177 6.50 -22.12 -3.52
CA ALA A 177 6.70 -22.77 -2.23
C ALA A 177 8.16 -23.25 -2.12
N PRO A 178 8.78 -23.12 -0.93
CA PRO A 178 10.14 -23.63 -0.71
C PRO A 178 10.12 -25.16 -0.66
N ALA A 179 11.11 -25.83 -1.27
CA ALA A 179 11.24 -27.29 -1.16
C ALA A 179 11.94 -27.69 0.14
N MET A 180 12.90 -26.88 0.59
CA MET A 180 13.65 -27.02 1.84
C MET A 180 13.58 -25.72 2.67
N ASN A 181 14.00 -25.78 3.94
CA ASN A 181 13.96 -24.61 4.85
C ASN A 181 14.84 -23.43 4.40
N ASP A 182 15.81 -23.67 3.51
CA ASP A 182 16.76 -22.66 3.05
C ASP A 182 16.52 -22.25 1.59
N ASP A 183 15.44 -22.73 0.97
CA ASP A 183 15.07 -22.31 -0.38
C ASP A 183 14.30 -20.98 -0.35
N PRO A 184 14.52 -20.08 -1.32
CA PRO A 184 13.72 -18.87 -1.42
C PRO A 184 12.26 -19.21 -1.73
N ALA A 185 11.35 -18.39 -1.20
CA ALA A 185 9.92 -18.52 -1.45
C ALA A 185 9.28 -17.19 -1.85
N ALA A 186 8.16 -17.25 -2.55
CA ALA A 186 7.41 -16.05 -2.92
C ALA A 186 5.91 -16.33 -3.01
N ILE A 187 5.09 -15.35 -2.68
CA ILE A 187 3.64 -15.41 -2.83
C ILE A 187 3.19 -14.09 -3.46
N GLN A 188 2.48 -14.19 -4.59
CA GLN A 188 1.78 -13.08 -5.19
C GLN A 188 0.28 -13.19 -4.90
N ILE A 189 -0.27 -12.07 -4.49
CA ILE A 189 -1.60 -11.94 -3.95
C ILE A 189 -2.31 -10.83 -4.71
N GLU A 190 -3.54 -11.10 -5.09
CA GLU A 190 -4.48 -10.11 -5.59
C GLU A 190 -5.49 -9.77 -4.49
N THR A 191 -5.66 -8.48 -4.21
CA THR A 191 -6.55 -7.98 -3.16
C THR A 191 -7.51 -6.93 -3.72
N HIS A 192 -8.71 -6.87 -3.15
CA HIS A 192 -9.75 -5.93 -3.55
C HIS A 192 -10.06 -4.94 -2.44
N SER A 193 -10.16 -3.66 -2.79
CA SER A 193 -10.65 -2.63 -1.86
C SER A 193 -12.10 -2.91 -1.44
N LEU A 194 -12.39 -2.73 -0.15
CA LEU A 194 -13.66 -3.16 0.46
C LEU A 194 -14.89 -2.46 -0.12
N VAL A 195 -14.76 -1.17 -0.47
CA VAL A 195 -15.90 -0.34 -0.88
C VAL A 195 -16.09 -0.37 -2.39
N LEU A 196 -15.02 -0.08 -3.14
CA LEU A 196 -15.09 0.11 -4.58
C LEU A 196 -14.63 -1.11 -5.37
N GLY A 197 -13.95 -2.08 -4.75
CA GLY A 197 -13.49 -3.28 -5.46
C GLY A 197 -12.27 -3.08 -6.35
N PHE A 198 -11.57 -1.94 -6.25
CA PHE A 198 -10.27 -1.74 -6.90
C PHE A 198 -9.31 -2.86 -6.58
N VAL A 199 -8.59 -3.31 -7.61
CA VAL A 199 -7.62 -4.39 -7.51
C VAL A 199 -6.25 -3.81 -7.19
N ASP A 200 -5.60 -4.37 -6.18
CA ASP A 200 -4.20 -4.09 -5.84
C ASP A 200 -3.40 -5.40 -5.83
N ASP A 201 -2.11 -5.29 -6.11
CA ASP A 201 -1.15 -6.38 -6.07
C ASP A 201 -0.33 -6.32 -4.78
N VAL A 202 -0.11 -7.49 -4.17
CA VAL A 202 0.83 -7.66 -3.08
C VAL A 202 1.74 -8.82 -3.42
N THR A 203 3.05 -8.60 -3.32
CA THR A 203 4.04 -9.66 -3.44
C THR A 203 4.81 -9.77 -2.15
N VAL A 204 4.86 -10.98 -1.61
CA VAL A 204 5.69 -11.37 -0.49
C VAL A 204 6.84 -12.20 -1.02
N ARG A 205 8.07 -11.84 -0.64
CA ARG A 205 9.29 -12.59 -0.94
C ARG A 205 9.94 -12.99 0.38
N ILE A 206 10.30 -14.25 0.49
CA ILE A 206 10.99 -14.80 1.65
C ILE A 206 12.34 -15.33 1.18
N LEU A 207 13.40 -14.87 1.82
CA LEU A 207 14.77 -15.28 1.52
C LEU A 207 15.39 -15.94 2.74
N PRO A 208 16.21 -17.00 2.55
CA PRO A 208 17.00 -17.56 3.64
C PRO A 208 17.97 -16.51 4.18
N ASP A 209 18.13 -16.48 5.50
CA ASP A 209 19.06 -15.60 6.23
C ASP A 209 19.85 -16.44 7.24
N PRO A 210 21.11 -16.11 7.59
CA PRO A 210 21.92 -16.94 8.49
C PRO A 210 21.27 -17.28 9.85
N ILE A 211 20.36 -16.42 10.33
CA ILE A 211 19.68 -16.57 11.63
C ILE A 211 18.24 -17.10 11.44
N GLY A 212 17.77 -17.29 10.20
CA GLY A 212 16.43 -17.78 9.89
C GLY A 212 15.98 -17.36 8.49
N ALA A 213 15.02 -16.45 8.40
CA ALA A 213 14.50 -15.97 7.12
C ALA A 213 14.15 -14.48 7.15
N ARG A 214 14.35 -13.83 6.01
CA ARG A 214 13.99 -12.42 5.77
C ARG A 214 12.72 -12.33 4.96
N LEU A 215 11.78 -11.51 5.42
CA LEU A 215 10.50 -11.20 4.79
C LEU A 215 10.56 -9.82 4.11
N ASP A 216 10.40 -9.80 2.80
CA ASP A 216 10.19 -8.59 2.01
C ASP A 216 8.76 -8.55 1.48
N ILE A 217 8.13 -7.39 1.52
CA ILE A 217 6.77 -7.17 1.02
C ILE A 217 6.78 -5.97 0.07
N ARG A 218 6.04 -6.09 -1.02
CA ARG A 218 5.67 -4.98 -1.89
C ARG A 218 4.17 -4.95 -2.09
N SER A 219 3.58 -3.77 -2.00
CA SER A 219 2.16 -3.56 -2.22
C SER A 219 1.94 -2.38 -3.16
N ALA A 220 1.22 -2.63 -4.25
CA ALA A 220 1.05 -1.67 -5.33
C ALA A 220 -0.39 -1.63 -5.84
N SER A 221 -0.91 -0.43 -6.06
CA SER A 221 -2.25 -0.22 -6.61
C SER A 221 -2.24 -0.24 -8.13
N ARG A 222 -3.18 -0.94 -8.74
CA ARG A 222 -3.34 -0.96 -10.22
C ARG A 222 -4.06 0.27 -10.74
N THR A 223 -4.91 0.87 -9.92
CA THR A 223 -5.78 1.98 -10.32
C THR A 223 -5.53 3.22 -9.48
N GLY A 224 -5.58 4.37 -10.13
CA GLY A 224 -5.51 5.67 -9.47
C GLY A 224 -4.08 6.21 -9.35
N ALA A 225 -3.99 7.52 -9.10
CA ALA A 225 -2.73 8.22 -8.97
C ALA A 225 -2.21 8.28 -7.52
N HIS A 226 -2.96 7.74 -6.55
CA HIS A 226 -2.64 7.80 -5.14
C HIS A 226 -3.36 6.67 -4.37
N ASP A 227 -2.61 5.94 -3.54
CA ASP A 227 -3.09 4.84 -2.71
C ASP A 227 -3.76 5.27 -1.39
N LEU A 228 -3.79 6.57 -1.07
CA LEU A 228 -4.28 7.13 0.20
C LEU A 228 -3.68 6.45 1.45
N GLY A 229 -2.42 6.02 1.36
CA GLY A 229 -1.69 5.30 2.42
C GLY A 229 -2.17 3.87 2.66
N VAL A 230 -3.02 3.32 1.80
CA VAL A 230 -3.53 1.95 1.93
C VAL A 230 -2.39 0.93 1.83
N ASN A 231 -1.43 1.10 0.91
CA ASN A 231 -0.38 0.11 0.71
C ASN A 231 0.55 0.05 1.92
N ALA A 232 0.90 1.20 2.49
CA ALA A 232 1.68 1.29 3.72
C ALA A 232 0.98 0.62 4.91
N ARG A 233 -0.33 0.89 5.11
CA ARG A 233 -1.12 0.22 6.16
C ARG A 233 -1.19 -1.28 5.95
N ARG A 234 -1.43 -1.73 4.71
CA ARG A 234 -1.51 -3.15 4.36
C ARG A 234 -0.22 -3.91 4.69
N ILE A 235 0.94 -3.32 4.41
CA ILE A 235 2.23 -3.93 4.75
C ILE A 235 2.38 -4.07 6.26
N ARG A 236 2.09 -3.01 7.03
CA ARG A 236 2.15 -3.05 8.50
C ARG A 236 1.21 -4.09 9.09
N ASP A 237 -0.03 -4.12 8.60
CA ASP A 237 -1.04 -5.08 9.06
C ASP A 237 -0.64 -6.52 8.74
N LEU A 238 -0.06 -6.76 7.56
CA LEU A 238 0.43 -8.08 7.17
C LEU A 238 1.60 -8.53 8.06
N LEU A 239 2.58 -7.65 8.29
CA LEU A 239 3.71 -7.93 9.18
C LEU A 239 3.21 -8.27 10.60
N ALA A 240 2.34 -7.43 11.17
CA ALA A 240 1.77 -7.66 12.50
C ALA A 240 0.98 -8.98 12.60
N SER A 241 0.25 -9.36 11.55
CA SER A 241 -0.45 -10.66 11.53
C SER A 241 0.51 -11.84 11.44
N VAL A 242 1.59 -11.73 10.68
CA VAL A 242 2.62 -12.78 10.61
C VAL A 242 3.31 -12.95 11.97
N ASP A 243 3.65 -11.83 12.63
CA ASP A 243 4.21 -11.86 13.98
C ASP A 243 3.27 -12.59 14.96
N ALA A 244 1.97 -12.27 14.92
CA ALA A 244 0.98 -12.89 15.78
C ALA A 244 0.87 -14.41 15.57
N VAL A 245 0.82 -14.86 14.30
CA VAL A 245 0.77 -16.28 13.95
C VAL A 245 2.05 -17.01 14.41
N LEU A 246 3.23 -16.41 14.21
CA LEU A 246 4.49 -17.02 14.65
C LEU A 246 4.62 -17.06 16.18
N THR A 247 4.12 -16.03 16.87
CA THR A 247 4.09 -16.00 18.33
C THR A 247 3.17 -17.09 18.88
N GLU A 248 1.99 -17.27 18.29
CA GLU A 248 1.03 -18.30 18.70
C GLU A 248 1.55 -19.71 18.40
N ALA A 249 2.14 -19.92 17.21
CA ALA A 249 2.60 -21.24 16.79
C ALA A 249 3.93 -21.68 17.42
N TYR A 250 4.83 -20.72 17.71
CA TYR A 250 6.22 -21.01 18.08
C TYR A 250 6.72 -20.26 19.32
N GLY A 251 5.96 -19.32 19.89
CA GLY A 251 6.40 -18.50 21.03
C GLY A 251 7.51 -17.49 20.71
N ILE A 252 7.66 -17.12 19.43
CA ILE A 252 8.79 -16.33 18.91
C ILE A 252 8.37 -14.88 18.66
N THR A 253 9.25 -13.92 19.00
CA THR A 253 9.13 -12.49 18.66
C THR A 253 10.29 -12.07 17.74
N GLU A 254 10.08 -11.00 16.96
CA GLU A 254 11.04 -10.38 16.01
C GLU A 254 12.44 -10.18 16.62
N VAL A 255 13.50 -10.39 15.81
CA VAL A 255 14.86 -10.00 16.20
C VAL A 255 15.06 -8.53 15.80
N GLN A 256 15.00 -7.63 16.79
CA GLN A 256 15.26 -6.22 16.55
C GLN A 256 16.76 -6.01 16.32
N GLU A 257 17.13 -5.32 15.24
CA GLU A 257 18.53 -5.06 14.84
C GLU A 257 19.33 -4.26 15.91
N SER A 258 18.68 -3.80 16.98
CA SER A 258 19.33 -3.16 18.14
C SER A 258 19.87 -4.13 19.20
N ASP A 259 19.49 -5.41 19.18
CA ASP A 259 19.85 -6.38 20.21
C ASP A 259 21.12 -7.18 19.87
N THR A 260 21.74 -6.91 18.73
CA THR A 260 23.15 -7.28 18.52
C THR A 260 24.01 -6.32 19.32
N ALA A 261 24.33 -6.71 20.56
CA ALA A 261 25.49 -6.17 21.26
C ALA A 261 26.67 -6.11 20.27
N PRO A 262 27.48 -5.04 20.27
CA PRO A 262 28.66 -4.98 19.42
C PRO A 262 29.43 -6.28 19.64
N VAL A 263 29.68 -7.03 18.55
CA VAL A 263 30.61 -8.14 18.59
C VAL A 263 31.89 -7.57 19.18
N GLU A 264 32.19 -7.94 20.42
CA GLU A 264 33.47 -7.62 21.04
C GLU A 264 34.51 -8.31 20.16
N VAL A 265 35.12 -7.52 19.29
CA VAL A 265 36.24 -7.95 18.47
C VAL A 265 37.31 -8.31 19.48
N LEU A 266 37.45 -9.61 19.76
CA LEU A 266 38.58 -10.16 20.50
C LEU A 266 39.85 -9.55 19.89
N PRO A 267 40.72 -8.93 20.69
CA PRO A 267 42.00 -8.43 20.19
C PRO A 267 42.73 -9.53 19.42
N ASP A 268 43.28 -9.17 18.27
CA ASP A 268 43.98 -10.03 17.29
C ASP A 268 45.32 -10.61 17.82
N ASP A 269 45.46 -10.80 19.13
CA ASP A 269 46.71 -11.15 19.82
C ASP A 269 46.89 -12.66 20.04
N PHE A 270 46.40 -13.48 19.09
CA PHE A 270 46.88 -14.86 18.99
C PHE A 270 48.20 -14.88 18.22
N ASP A 271 49.27 -14.86 19.00
CA ASP A 271 50.66 -15.13 18.63
C ASP A 271 50.74 -16.18 17.49
N LYS A 272 51.02 -15.71 16.27
CA LYS A 272 51.23 -16.59 15.11
C LYS A 272 52.49 -17.43 15.37
N PRO A 273 52.44 -18.77 15.33
CA PRO A 273 53.66 -19.57 15.29
C PRO A 273 54.42 -19.21 14.01
N ALA A 274 55.72 -18.91 14.14
CA ALA A 274 56.58 -18.58 13.01
C ALA A 274 56.51 -19.69 11.94
N GLU A 275 56.15 -19.32 10.71
CA GLU A 275 56.24 -20.22 9.55
C GLU A 275 57.71 -20.58 9.29
N PRO A 276 58.06 -21.86 9.10
CA PRO A 276 59.41 -22.24 8.74
C PRO A 276 59.73 -21.82 7.29
N GLU A 277 60.81 -21.05 7.11
CA GLU A 277 61.34 -20.68 5.80
C GLU A 277 61.68 -21.92 4.96
N ILE A 278 61.04 -22.07 3.82
CA ILE A 278 61.37 -23.09 2.81
C ILE A 278 62.47 -22.51 1.90
N PRO A 279 63.67 -23.11 1.80
CA PRO A 279 64.70 -22.61 0.90
C PRO A 279 64.35 -22.87 -0.57
N VAL A 280 64.46 -21.84 -1.40
CA VAL A 280 64.26 -21.93 -2.86
C VAL A 280 65.56 -22.40 -3.53
N PRO A 281 65.56 -23.45 -4.38
CA PRO A 281 66.74 -23.84 -5.14
C PRO A 281 67.00 -22.91 -6.35
N GLY A 282 68.20 -22.32 -6.42
CA GLY A 282 68.64 -21.44 -7.50
C GLY A 282 69.48 -22.14 -8.59
N ASP A 283 68.90 -22.17 -9.79
CA ASP A 283 69.39 -22.14 -11.18
C ASP A 283 70.64 -22.89 -11.71
N LYS A 284 70.41 -23.59 -12.83
CA LYS A 284 71.39 -24.20 -13.74
C LYS A 284 72.24 -23.15 -14.47
N PRO A 285 73.52 -23.43 -14.77
CA PRO A 285 74.38 -22.51 -15.51
C PRO A 285 74.06 -22.50 -17.01
N GLN A 286 73.98 -21.30 -17.59
CA GLN A 286 74.01 -21.10 -19.05
C GLN A 286 75.44 -21.28 -19.57
N SER A 287 75.55 -22.07 -20.64
CA SER A 287 76.78 -22.39 -21.36
C SER A 287 77.10 -21.39 -22.46
N GLY A 288 78.40 -21.06 -22.60
CA GLY A 288 79.06 -20.64 -23.84
C GLY A 288 79.30 -19.13 -24.01
N ASP A 289 80.43 -18.65 -24.53
CA ASP A 289 81.74 -19.22 -24.88
C ASP A 289 82.66 -17.99 -25.18
N PRO A 290 83.94 -18.10 -25.60
CA PRO A 290 85.04 -17.31 -25.02
C PRO A 290 85.61 -16.25 -25.97
N ALA A 291 86.34 -15.26 -25.43
CA ALA A 291 87.39 -14.56 -26.18
C ALA A 291 88.36 -13.75 -25.30
N VAL A 292 89.61 -14.23 -25.27
CA VAL A 292 90.88 -13.51 -25.50
C VAL A 292 91.15 -12.18 -24.77
N SER A 293 92.23 -12.14 -23.97
CA SER A 293 93.43 -11.29 -24.15
C SER A 293 94.11 -10.97 -22.80
N GLY A 294 95.43 -11.16 -22.72
CA GLY A 294 96.30 -10.55 -21.71
C GLY A 294 97.09 -11.54 -20.87
#